data_AF-A0A9W8BBB2-F1
#
_entry.id   AF-A0A9W8BBB2-F1
#
_cell.length_a   1.000
_cell.length_b   1.000
_cell.length_c   1.000
_cell.angle_alpha   90.00
_cell.angle_beta   90.00
_cell.angle_gamma   90.00
#
_symmetry.space_group_name_H-M   'P 1'
#
loop_
_entity.id
_entity.type
_entity.pdbx_description
1 polymer ?
#
loop_
_entity_poly.entity_id
_entity_poly.type
_entity_poly.pdbx_seq_one_letter_code
_entity_poly.pdbx_strand_id
1 'polypeptide(L)'
;MPTLRAVHKFRHPIKLVTFDAFHTLYEPRGTIGSHYAAALKPFGITADSDQVDAAFRQAFAAHLARYSNYGSLYNMTSKLWWSVNRDIMGEVCNSVYELFATAKPYQLYPETAGVLRRLQQRNIKVGVISNSDERSGECQVLWAQTGMSDFFA
;
A
#
# COMPACT_ATOMS: atom_id res chain seq x y z
N MET A 1 1.42 -28.56 32.54
CA MET A 1 0.75 -28.95 31.28
C MET A 1 -0.34 -27.92 31.00
N PRO A 2 -0.18 -26.98 30.05
CA PRO A 2 -1.27 -26.07 29.71
C PRO A 2 -2.29 -26.82 28.86
N THR A 3 -3.53 -26.91 29.36
CA THR A 3 -4.70 -27.46 28.67
C THR A 3 -4.96 -26.70 27.37
N LEU A 4 -4.94 -27.43 26.25
CA LEU A 4 -5.41 -26.95 24.94
C LEU A 4 -6.82 -26.38 25.09
N ARG A 5 -6.97 -25.06 24.90
CA ARG A 5 -8.27 -24.38 24.88
C ARG A 5 -9.12 -24.98 23.76
N ALA A 6 -10.38 -25.29 24.09
CA ALA A 6 -11.37 -25.76 23.13
C ALA A 6 -11.45 -24.81 21.93
N VAL A 7 -11.04 -25.31 20.76
CA VAL A 7 -11.14 -24.58 19.51
C VAL A 7 -12.63 -24.39 19.23
N HIS A 8 -13.11 -23.15 19.22
CA HIS A 8 -14.47 -22.83 18.82
C HIS A 8 -14.71 -23.37 17.41
N LYS A 9 -15.52 -24.43 17.30
CA LYS A 9 -15.98 -24.93 16.01
C LYS A 9 -17.06 -23.98 15.53
N PHE A 10 -16.73 -23.15 14.54
CA PHE A 10 -17.74 -22.41 13.81
C PHE A 10 -18.80 -23.38 13.27
N ARG A 11 -20.07 -23.00 13.33
CA ARG A 11 -21.19 -23.80 12.78
C ARG A 11 -21.02 -24.09 11.28
N HIS A 12 -20.29 -23.22 10.57
CA HIS A 12 -19.87 -23.42 9.19
C HIS A 12 -18.36 -23.18 9.07
N PRO A 13 -17.63 -23.99 8.29
CA PRO A 13 -16.20 -23.78 8.08
C PRO A 13 -15.95 -22.44 7.36
N ILE A 14 -14.90 -21.74 7.75
CA ILE A 14 -14.42 -20.54 7.05
C ILE A 14 -13.94 -20.97 5.67
N LYS A 15 -14.46 -20.34 4.61
CA LYS A 15 -14.12 -20.65 3.21
C LYS A 15 -13.31 -19.56 2.52
N LEU A 16 -13.37 -18.32 3.03
CA LEU A 16 -12.69 -17.16 2.49
C LEU A 16 -12.21 -16.27 3.64
N VAL A 17 -10.99 -15.76 3.53
CA VAL A 17 -10.46 -14.68 4.35
C VAL A 17 -10.02 -13.57 3.41
N THR A 18 -10.50 -12.35 3.62
CA THR A 18 -10.04 -11.17 2.89
C THR A 18 -9.17 -10.31 3.78
N PHE A 19 -8.11 -9.74 3.23
CA PHE A 19 -7.21 -8.84 3.94
C PHE A 19 -7.29 -7.43 3.38
N ASP A 20 -7.12 -6.45 4.25
CA ASP A 20 -6.57 -5.17 3.81
C ASP A 20 -5.11 -5.36 3.36
N ALA A 21 -4.58 -4.44 2.58
CA ALA A 21 -3.26 -4.58 1.96
C ALA A 21 -2.18 -3.80 2.72
N PHE A 22 -2.25 -2.47 2.63
CA PHE A 22 -1.24 -1.57 3.19
C PHE A 22 -1.28 -1.59 4.72
N HIS A 23 -0.13 -1.64 5.38
CA HIS A 23 0.01 -1.83 6.83
C HIS A 23 -0.67 -3.10 7.39
N THR A 24 -0.98 -4.07 6.54
CA THR A 24 -1.48 -5.39 6.94
C THR A 24 -0.62 -6.50 6.34
N LEU A 25 -0.41 -6.49 5.03
CA LEU A 25 0.40 -7.47 4.31
C LEU A 25 1.79 -6.92 3.96
N TYR A 26 1.88 -5.61 3.69
CA TYR A 26 3.10 -4.90 3.33
C TYR A 26 3.08 -3.45 3.83
N GLU A 27 4.25 -2.83 3.83
CA GLU A 27 4.48 -1.45 4.22
C GLU A 27 5.55 -0.80 3.32
N PRO A 28 5.68 0.54 3.32
CA PRO A 28 6.71 1.19 2.52
C PRO A 28 8.11 0.95 3.13
N ARG A 29 9.13 0.92 2.27
CA ARG A 29 10.54 0.89 2.64
C ARG A 29 10.99 2.32 2.97
N GLY A 30 11.01 2.63 4.26
CA GLY A 30 11.26 3.99 4.72
C GLY A 30 9.99 4.82 4.74
N THR A 31 10.13 6.13 4.94
CA THR A 31 8.99 7.02 5.08
C THR A 31 8.61 7.69 3.76
N ILE A 32 7.39 8.22 3.66
CA ILE A 32 6.96 8.98 2.48
C ILE A 32 7.90 10.17 2.25
N GLY A 33 8.22 10.90 3.31
CA GLY A 33 9.16 12.02 3.29
C GLY A 33 10.53 11.63 2.78
N SER A 34 11.03 10.43 3.10
CA SER A 34 12.30 9.93 2.56
C SER A 34 12.26 9.72 1.04
N HIS A 35 11.14 9.25 0.49
CA HIS A 35 10.98 9.08 -0.96
C HIS A 35 10.88 10.42 -1.69
N TYR A 36 10.15 11.39 -1.12
CA TYR A 36 10.09 12.75 -1.66
C TYR A 36 11.45 13.47 -1.57
N ALA A 37 12.14 13.36 -0.43
CA ALA A 37 13.49 13.91 -0.27
C ALA A 37 14.48 13.29 -1.26
N ALA A 38 14.38 11.99 -1.54
CA ALA A 38 15.19 11.33 -2.57
C ALA A 38 14.86 11.83 -3.99
N ALA A 39 13.57 12.03 -4.31
CA ALA A 39 13.12 12.55 -5.60
C ALA A 39 13.53 14.02 -5.86
N LEU A 40 13.85 14.79 -4.81
CA LEU A 40 14.35 16.16 -4.89
C LEU A 40 15.85 16.26 -5.22
N LYS A 41 16.64 15.22 -4.92
CA LYS A 41 18.11 15.22 -5.10
C LYS A 41 18.57 15.50 -6.54
N PRO A 42 17.95 14.97 -7.61
CA PRO A 42 18.34 15.26 -8.99
C PRO A 42 18.24 16.74 -9.38
N PHE A 43 17.41 17.51 -8.65
CA PHE A 43 17.25 18.94 -8.84
C PHE A 43 18.18 19.78 -7.96
N GLY A 44 19.13 19.14 -7.25
CA GLY A 44 20.05 19.82 -6.32
C GLY A 44 19.39 20.27 -5.01
N ILE A 45 18.17 19.82 -4.73
CA ILE A 45 17.42 20.20 -3.53
C ILE A 45 17.61 19.11 -2.46
N THR A 46 18.12 19.52 -1.29
CA THR A 46 18.19 18.66 -0.11
C THR A 46 17.05 19.03 0.83
N ALA A 47 16.27 18.04 1.24
CA ALA A 47 15.17 18.21 2.19
C ALA A 47 15.31 17.23 3.34
N ASP A 48 14.95 17.68 4.53
CA ASP A 48 14.84 16.83 5.71
C ASP A 48 13.59 15.94 5.59
N SER A 49 13.77 14.62 5.67
CA SER A 49 12.66 13.67 5.45
C SER A 49 11.53 13.83 6.47
N ASP A 50 11.85 14.18 7.71
CA ASP A 50 10.86 14.28 8.79
C ASP A 50 10.00 15.54 8.62
N GLN A 51 10.61 16.64 8.19
CA GLN A 51 9.89 17.85 7.80
C GLN A 51 8.98 17.60 6.59
N VAL A 52 9.47 16.86 5.59
CA VAL A 52 8.65 16.50 4.42
C VAL A 52 7.49 15.58 4.83
N ASP A 53 7.70 14.60 5.71
CA ASP A 53 6.61 13.76 6.23
C ASP A 53 5.56 14.58 6.98
N ALA A 54 5.99 15.52 7.82
CA ALA A 54 5.07 16.41 8.53
C ALA A 54 4.21 17.24 7.55
N ALA A 55 4.85 17.84 6.55
CA ALA A 55 4.17 18.61 5.52
C ALA A 55 3.23 17.73 4.66
N PHE A 56 3.68 16.53 4.28
CA PHE A 56 2.89 15.57 3.52
C PHE A 56 1.62 15.17 4.29
N ARG A 57 1.73 14.84 5.58
CA ARG A 57 0.56 14.47 6.40
C ARG A 57 -0.50 15.58 6.42
N GLN A 58 -0.07 16.83 6.56
CA GLN A 58 -0.98 17.98 6.54
C GLN A 58 -1.64 18.17 5.16
N ALA A 59 -0.84 18.15 4.09
CA ALA A 59 -1.33 18.32 2.73
C ALA A 59 -2.27 17.18 2.32
N PHE A 60 -1.91 15.94 2.63
CA PHE A 60 -2.71 14.75 2.37
C PHE A 60 -4.05 14.80 3.11
N ALA A 61 -4.06 15.12 4.41
CA ALA A 61 -5.31 15.21 5.17
C ALA A 61 -6.25 16.29 4.60
N ALA A 62 -5.72 17.46 4.25
CA ALA A 62 -6.51 18.52 3.63
C ALA A 62 -7.03 18.13 2.23
N HIS A 63 -6.20 17.47 1.42
CA HIS A 63 -6.57 17.03 0.09
C HIS A 63 -7.62 15.91 0.12
N LEU A 64 -7.48 14.94 1.03
CA LEU A 64 -8.44 13.86 1.25
C LEU A 64 -9.79 14.36 1.76
N ALA A 65 -9.80 15.36 2.66
CA ALA A 65 -11.04 15.97 3.12
C ALA A 65 -11.79 16.71 2.00
N ARG A 66 -11.06 17.30 1.05
CA ARG A 66 -11.64 18.05 -0.08
C ARG A 66 -12.04 17.16 -1.25
N TYR A 67 -11.26 16.13 -1.53
CA TYR A 67 -11.40 15.25 -2.70
C TYR A 67 -11.37 13.80 -2.21
N SER A 68 -12.41 13.35 -1.50
CA SER A 68 -12.48 11.98 -1.00
C SER A 68 -12.42 10.93 -2.11
N ASN A 69 -11.97 9.71 -1.78
CA ASN A 69 -11.94 8.56 -2.69
C ASN A 69 -11.34 8.93 -4.05
N TYR A 70 -10.10 9.43 -4.02
CA TYR A 70 -9.31 9.82 -5.19
C TYR A 70 -10.01 10.82 -6.12
N GLY A 71 -10.92 11.64 -5.58
CA GLY A 71 -11.66 12.63 -6.37
C GLY A 71 -12.69 12.01 -7.32
N SER A 72 -13.18 10.80 -7.03
CA SER A 72 -14.19 10.08 -7.82
C SER A 72 -15.45 10.91 -8.11
N LEU A 73 -15.91 11.73 -7.17
CA LEU A 73 -17.06 12.64 -7.35
C LEU A 73 -16.72 13.92 -8.14
N TYR A 74 -15.44 14.15 -8.41
CA TYR A 74 -14.91 15.35 -9.03
C TYR A 74 -14.30 15.08 -10.42
N ASN A 75 -14.59 13.91 -11.00
CA ASN A 75 -14.08 13.49 -12.32
C ASN A 75 -12.54 13.54 -12.39
N MET A 76 -11.88 13.24 -11.27
CA MET A 76 -10.41 13.15 -11.19
C MET A 76 -9.97 11.70 -11.40
N THR A 77 -8.85 11.51 -12.08
CA THR A 77 -8.09 10.26 -12.00
C THR A 77 -7.27 10.25 -10.71
N SER A 78 -6.89 9.08 -10.20
CA SER A 78 -6.02 9.06 -9.01
C SER A 78 -4.65 9.67 -9.31
N LYS A 79 -4.15 9.52 -10.54
CA LYS A 79 -2.93 10.23 -10.98
C LYS A 79 -3.07 11.74 -10.83
N LEU A 80 -4.19 12.32 -11.27
CA LEU A 80 -4.45 13.74 -11.12
C LEU A 80 -4.57 14.12 -9.63
N TRP A 81 -5.22 13.27 -8.84
CA TRP A 81 -5.39 13.46 -7.40
C TRP A 81 -4.04 13.50 -6.65
N TRP A 82 -3.10 12.64 -7.02
CA TRP A 82 -1.75 12.60 -6.43
C TRP A 82 -0.78 13.64 -7.00
N SER A 83 -1.15 14.31 -8.10
CA SER A 83 -0.27 15.26 -8.80
C SER A 83 -0.47 16.71 -8.34
N VAL A 84 0.62 17.48 -8.32
CA VAL A 84 0.57 18.95 -8.17
C VAL A 84 0.85 19.59 -9.52
N ASN A 85 0.10 20.64 -9.85
CA ASN A 85 -0.07 21.07 -11.24
C ASN A 85 0.96 22.07 -11.78
N ARG A 86 2.14 22.23 -11.14
CA ARG A 86 3.18 23.20 -11.59
C ARG A 86 4.59 22.87 -11.05
N ASP A 87 5.59 23.25 -11.85
CA ASP A 87 7.03 23.36 -11.52
C ASP A 87 7.73 22.05 -11.08
N ILE A 88 8.92 22.17 -10.49
CA ILE A 88 9.75 21.06 -9.99
C ILE A 88 8.93 20.09 -9.11
N MET A 89 7.98 20.62 -8.33
CA MET A 89 7.15 19.78 -7.47
C MET A 89 6.20 18.86 -8.26
N GLY A 90 5.75 19.28 -9.45
CA GLY A 90 5.00 18.42 -10.36
C GLY A 90 5.84 17.22 -10.84
N GLU A 91 7.09 17.46 -11.22
CA GLU A 91 8.03 16.40 -11.63
C GLU A 91 8.34 15.45 -10.47
N VAL A 92 8.58 15.99 -9.27
CA VAL A 92 8.81 15.20 -8.05
C VAL A 92 7.59 14.33 -7.72
N CYS A 93 6.38 14.90 -7.70
CA CYS A 93 5.17 14.13 -7.44
C CYS A 93 4.94 13.03 -8.49
N ASN A 94 5.17 13.32 -9.77
CA ASN A 94 5.06 12.29 -10.81
C ASN A 94 6.11 11.20 -10.62
N SER A 95 7.37 11.55 -10.31
CA SER A 95 8.41 10.56 -10.03
C SER A 95 8.07 9.63 -8.85
N VAL A 96 7.57 10.21 -7.74
CA VAL A 96 7.12 9.43 -6.59
C VAL A 96 5.88 8.60 -6.94
N TYR A 97 4.92 9.15 -7.69
CA TYR A 97 3.74 8.43 -8.15
C TYR A 97 4.10 7.17 -8.94
N GLU A 98 5.00 7.30 -9.93
CA GLU A 98 5.49 6.17 -10.74
C GLU A 98 6.32 5.19 -9.91
N LEU A 99 7.12 5.65 -8.95
CA LEU A 99 7.85 4.77 -8.04
C LEU A 99 6.89 3.88 -7.23
N PHE A 100 5.83 4.47 -6.68
CA PHE A 100 4.80 3.78 -5.90
C PHE A 100 3.84 2.93 -6.73
N ALA A 101 3.90 3.01 -8.07
CA ALA A 101 3.30 2.02 -8.94
C ALA A 101 4.10 0.71 -8.98
N THR A 102 5.42 0.75 -8.74
CA THR A 102 6.26 -0.46 -8.74
C THR A 102 6.29 -1.18 -7.38
N ALA A 103 6.87 -2.38 -7.33
CA ALA A 103 7.11 -3.09 -6.06
C ALA A 103 8.28 -2.53 -5.21
N LYS A 104 9.16 -1.71 -5.79
CA LYS A 104 10.41 -1.26 -5.17
C LYS A 104 10.24 -0.55 -3.81
N PRO A 105 9.27 0.37 -3.64
CA PRO A 105 9.14 1.10 -2.39
C PRO A 105 8.42 0.29 -1.31
N TYR A 106 8.08 -0.98 -1.53
CA TYR A 106 7.35 -1.77 -0.54
C TYR A 106 8.16 -2.97 -0.03
N GLN A 107 7.78 -3.46 1.15
CA GLN A 107 8.26 -4.68 1.75
C GLN A 107 7.12 -5.42 2.45
N LEU A 108 7.12 -6.75 2.37
CA LEU A 108 6.17 -7.57 3.12
C LEU A 108 6.53 -7.59 4.60
N TYR A 109 5.53 -7.72 5.47
CA TYR A 109 5.78 -8.16 6.83
C TYR A 109 6.35 -9.60 6.83
N PRO A 110 7.30 -9.92 7.73
CA PRO A 110 7.94 -11.23 7.78
C PRO A 110 6.95 -12.41 7.87
N GLU A 111 5.81 -12.19 8.53
CA GLU A 111 4.79 -13.21 8.79
C GLU A 111 3.85 -13.43 7.61
N THR A 112 3.74 -12.47 6.69
CA THR A 112 2.71 -12.44 5.64
C THR A 112 2.67 -13.75 4.85
N ALA A 113 3.81 -14.18 4.30
CA ALA A 113 3.88 -15.42 3.50
C ALA A 113 3.51 -16.67 4.32
N GLY A 114 3.90 -16.70 5.60
CA GLY A 114 3.58 -17.82 6.50
C GLY A 114 2.10 -17.90 6.84
N VAL A 115 1.44 -16.77 7.06
CA VAL A 115 0.00 -16.69 7.34
C VAL A 115 -0.79 -17.16 6.11
N LEU A 116 -0.49 -16.61 4.93
CA LEU A 116 -1.20 -16.93 3.69
C LEU A 116 -1.08 -18.41 3.33
N ARG A 117 0.13 -18.98 3.45
CA ARG A 117 0.37 -20.41 3.21
C ARG A 117 -0.44 -21.30 4.15
N ARG A 118 -0.55 -20.94 5.43
CA ARG A 118 -1.36 -21.72 6.40
C ARG A 118 -2.85 -21.68 6.10
N LEU A 119 -3.37 -20.58 5.54
CA LEU A 119 -4.76 -20.49 5.11
C LEU A 119 -5.02 -21.38 3.89
N GLN A 120 -4.13 -21.31 2.90
CA GLN A 120 -4.21 -22.15 1.70
C GLN A 120 -4.14 -23.65 2.03
N GLN A 121 -3.22 -24.06 2.92
CA GLN A 121 -3.11 -25.45 3.40
C GLN A 121 -4.37 -25.95 4.10
N ARG A 122 -5.21 -25.05 4.60
CA ARG A 122 -6.53 -25.36 5.20
C ARG A 122 -7.67 -25.31 4.20
N ASN A 123 -7.37 -25.20 2.91
CA ASN A 123 -8.33 -25.05 1.82
C ASN A 123 -9.25 -23.80 2.00
N ILE A 124 -8.69 -22.74 2.59
CA ILE A 124 -9.36 -21.44 2.74
C ILE A 124 -8.89 -20.53 1.61
N LYS A 125 -9.83 -19.98 0.84
CA LYS A 125 -9.53 -18.98 -0.19
C LYS A 125 -9.06 -17.68 0.44
N VAL A 126 -8.19 -16.95 -0.24
CA VAL A 126 -7.71 -15.65 0.23
C VAL A 126 -7.96 -14.58 -0.84
N GLY A 127 -8.36 -13.39 -0.40
CA GLY A 127 -8.57 -12.21 -1.25
C GLY A 127 -8.01 -10.95 -0.61
N VAL A 128 -7.92 -9.87 -1.38
CA VAL A 128 -7.60 -8.52 -0.89
C VAL A 128 -8.79 -7.60 -1.12
N ILE A 129 -9.13 -6.81 -0.09
CA ILE A 129 -10.07 -5.69 -0.17
C ILE A 129 -9.36 -4.51 0.48
N SER A 130 -8.88 -3.57 -0.33
CA SER A 130 -8.10 -2.41 0.11
C SER A 130 -8.70 -1.13 -0.44
N ASN A 131 -8.72 -0.08 0.38
CA ASN A 131 -9.05 1.27 -0.09
C ASN A 131 -7.82 1.89 -0.76
N SER A 132 -7.68 1.59 -2.04
CA SER A 132 -6.50 1.88 -2.83
C SER A 132 -6.90 2.39 -4.22
N ASP A 133 -6.02 3.19 -4.83
CA ASP A 133 -6.15 3.55 -6.25
C ASP A 133 -5.61 2.47 -7.20
N GLU A 134 -5.74 2.70 -8.51
CA GLU A 134 -5.43 1.73 -9.56
C GLU A 134 -3.97 1.25 -9.55
N ARG A 135 -3.03 2.01 -8.96
CA ARG A 135 -1.64 1.56 -8.80
C ARG A 135 -1.53 0.33 -7.93
N SER A 136 -2.50 0.10 -7.03
CA SER A 136 -2.51 -1.11 -6.20
C SER A 136 -2.89 -2.36 -6.98
N GLY A 137 -3.37 -2.25 -8.23
CA GLY A 137 -3.42 -3.37 -9.17
C GLY A 137 -2.04 -3.99 -9.43
N GLU A 138 -0.97 -3.23 -9.22
CA GLU A 138 0.42 -3.68 -9.27
C GLU A 138 0.93 -4.30 -7.95
N CYS A 139 0.02 -4.56 -6.99
CA CYS A 139 0.23 -5.69 -6.07
C CYS A 139 0.66 -6.94 -6.82
N GLN A 140 0.25 -7.13 -8.09
CA GLN A 140 0.78 -8.16 -8.98
C GLN A 140 2.30 -8.15 -9.16
N VAL A 141 3.00 -7.01 -9.08
CA VAL A 141 4.47 -6.93 -9.18
C VAL A 141 5.12 -7.36 -7.85
N LEU A 142 4.55 -6.97 -6.69
CA LEU A 142 4.98 -7.56 -5.41
C LEU A 142 4.71 -9.06 -5.42
N TRP A 143 3.51 -9.46 -5.81
CA TRP A 143 3.07 -10.86 -5.76
C TRP A 143 3.87 -11.74 -6.72
N ALA A 144 4.22 -11.25 -7.90
CA ALA A 144 5.07 -11.95 -8.85
C ALA A 144 6.53 -12.05 -8.35
N GLN A 145 7.04 -11.01 -7.67
CA GLN A 145 8.41 -11.01 -7.14
C GLN A 145 8.54 -11.81 -5.82
N THR A 146 7.46 -11.97 -5.06
CA THR A 146 7.46 -12.66 -3.75
C THR A 146 6.81 -14.05 -3.80
N GLY A 147 6.40 -14.51 -4.99
CA GLY A 147 5.71 -15.79 -5.17
C GLY A 147 4.33 -15.83 -4.52
N MET A 148 3.69 -14.67 -4.33
CA MET A 148 2.37 -14.55 -3.73
C MET A 148 1.21 -14.57 -4.73
N SER A 149 1.49 -14.50 -6.03
CA SER A 149 0.44 -14.55 -7.07
C SER A 149 -0.38 -15.84 -6.97
N ASP A 150 0.22 -16.93 -6.49
CA ASP A 150 -0.44 -18.22 -6.30
C ASP A 150 -1.42 -18.25 -5.11
N PHE A 151 -1.43 -17.22 -4.24
CA PHE A 151 -2.33 -17.17 -3.07
C PHE A 151 -3.67 -16.49 -3.35
N PHE A 152 -3.73 -15.64 -4.37
CA PHE A 152 -4.91 -14.84 -4.69
C PHE A 152 -5.44 -15.28 -6.06
N ALA A 153 -6.65 -15.86 -6.05
CA ALA A 153 -7.34 -16.33 -7.26
C ALA A 153 -8.06 -15.17 -7.97
#